data_AF-X1T1G3-F1
#
_entry.id   AF-X1T1G3-F1
#
_cell.length_a   1.000
_cell.length_b   1.000
_cell.length_c   1.000
_cell.angle_alpha   90.00
_cell.angle_beta   90.00
_cell.angle_gamma   90.00
#
_symmetry.space_group_name_H-M   'P 1'
#
loop_
_entity.id
_entity.type
_entity.pdbx_description
1 polymer ?
#
loop_
_entity_poly.entity_id
_entity_poly.type
_entity_poly.pdbx_seq_one_letter_code
_entity_poly.pdbx_strand_id
1 'polypeptide(L)'
;MKPHRINHINGGMNMSQILLAVFIATVSLGTPLQAVDLPPELPLWEKPPLDYAIRHDVKVPESDIAANLEWIGVAIEEPDYTIWGATPIQDEKGHTHLFVARWPEDNVDPAWRKSSEIAHYLADNPEGPFRFKKVILQGTGREGEWDAYAPH
;
A
#
# COMPACT_ATOMS: atom_id res chain seq x y z
N MET A 1 -50.38 1.43 62.44
CA MET A 1 -50.00 2.78 61.95
C MET A 1 -48.98 3.40 62.88
N LYS A 2 -47.74 3.57 62.40
CA LYS A 2 -46.72 4.51 62.89
C LYS A 2 -45.88 4.91 61.66
N PRO A 3 -45.66 6.21 61.38
CA PRO A 3 -44.93 6.63 60.18
C PRO A 3 -43.42 6.50 60.42
N HIS A 4 -42.66 6.11 59.40
CA HIS A 4 -41.20 6.21 59.43
C HIS A 4 -40.70 7.27 58.46
N ARG A 5 -39.82 8.11 59.02
CA ARG A 5 -39.33 9.38 58.52
C ARG A 5 -38.62 9.28 57.18
N ILE A 6 -38.84 10.30 56.36
CA ILE A 6 -37.92 10.74 55.32
C ILE A 6 -36.70 11.34 56.01
N ASN A 7 -35.51 10.76 55.76
CA ASN A 7 -34.24 11.42 56.02
C ASN A 7 -33.56 11.64 54.66
N HIS A 8 -33.64 12.87 54.16
CA HIS A 8 -32.72 13.39 53.16
C HIS A 8 -31.32 13.40 53.76
N ILE A 9 -30.36 12.77 53.10
CA ILE A 9 -28.94 12.96 53.35
C ILE A 9 -28.35 13.56 52.09
N ASN A 10 -28.30 14.90 52.04
CA ASN A 10 -27.50 15.63 51.06
C ASN A 10 -26.03 15.47 51.45
N GLY A 11 -25.23 14.88 50.57
CA GLY A 11 -23.79 14.73 50.80
C GLY A 11 -23.02 14.25 49.58
N GLY A 12 -23.48 14.58 48.37
CA GLY A 12 -22.67 14.37 47.16
C GLY A 12 -21.71 15.54 46.97
N MET A 13 -20.42 15.26 46.81
CA MET A 13 -19.44 16.28 46.43
C MET A 13 -19.87 16.94 45.13
N ASN A 14 -19.94 18.28 45.13
CA ASN A 14 -20.26 19.01 43.91
C ASN A 14 -19.08 18.98 42.92
N MET A 15 -19.34 19.30 41.65
CA MET A 15 -18.36 19.24 40.56
C MET A 15 -17.06 20.01 40.85
N SER A 16 -17.13 21.10 41.62
CA SER A 16 -15.96 21.90 42.03
C SER A 16 -15.06 21.14 43.02
N GLN A 17 -15.65 20.36 43.93
CA GLN A 17 -14.88 19.51 44.85
C GLN A 17 -14.24 18.30 44.14
N ILE A 18 -14.88 17.77 43.10
CA ILE A 18 -14.31 16.71 42.25
C ILE A 18 -13.13 17.27 41.44
N LEU A 19 -13.32 18.45 40.82
CA LEU A 19 -12.26 19.10 40.05
C LEU A 19 -11.06 19.48 40.95
N LEU A 20 -11.30 19.96 42.17
CA LEU A 20 -10.24 20.27 43.12
C LEU A 20 -9.48 19.01 43.59
N ALA A 21 -10.17 17.89 43.81
CA ALA A 21 -9.53 16.62 44.17
C ALA A 21 -8.66 16.06 43.03
N VAL A 22 -9.12 16.18 41.78
CA VAL A 22 -8.36 15.78 40.58
C VAL A 22 -7.13 16.68 40.38
N PHE A 23 -7.25 17.98 40.66
CA PHE A 23 -6.14 18.93 40.56
C PHE A 23 -5.07 18.71 41.65
N ILE A 24 -5.47 18.40 42.89
CA ILE A 24 -4.52 18.11 43.98
C ILE A 24 -3.80 16.76 43.74
N ALA A 25 -4.49 15.75 43.21
CA ALA A 25 -3.88 14.45 42.89
C ALA A 25 -2.87 14.53 41.74
N THR A 26 -3.03 15.48 40.81
CA THR A 26 -2.10 15.67 39.68
C THR A 26 -0.88 16.51 40.02
N VAL A 27 -0.93 17.35 41.05
CA VAL A 27 0.21 18.22 41.44
C VAL A 27 1.16 17.55 42.45
N SER A 28 0.73 16.53 43.20
CA SER A 28 1.57 15.89 44.23
C SER A 28 2.33 14.62 43.79
N LEU A 29 2.17 14.14 42.56
CA LEU A 29 3.01 13.08 41.98
C LEU A 29 3.93 13.67 40.89
N GLY A 30 4.71 14.67 41.29
CA GLY A 30 5.86 15.13 40.53
C GLY A 30 6.97 14.08 40.53
N THR A 31 6.77 12.95 39.86
CA THR A 31 7.90 12.27 39.22
C THR A 31 8.28 13.16 38.04
N PRO A 32 9.49 13.75 37.99
CA PRO A 32 9.95 14.31 36.73
C PRO A 32 9.84 13.18 35.71
N LEU A 33 9.12 13.42 34.62
CA LEU A 33 9.22 12.60 33.43
C LEU A 33 10.72 12.54 33.15
N GLN A 34 11.36 11.38 33.33
CA GLN A 34 12.74 11.24 32.89
C GLN A 34 12.71 11.65 31.42
N ALA A 35 13.57 12.61 31.06
CA ALA A 35 13.86 12.86 29.67
C ALA A 35 14.24 11.51 29.08
N VAL A 36 13.37 10.96 28.23
CA VAL A 36 13.77 9.87 27.37
C VAL A 36 14.80 10.51 26.47
N ASP A 37 16.07 10.21 26.70
CA ASP A 37 17.14 10.56 25.77
C ASP A 37 16.74 9.95 24.43
N LEU A 38 16.21 10.79 23.54
CA LEU A 38 15.99 10.39 22.16
C LEU A 38 17.37 9.99 21.63
N PRO A 39 17.49 8.79 21.03
CA PRO A 39 18.76 8.38 20.45
C PRO A 39 19.23 9.48 19.49
N PRO A 40 20.54 9.73 19.37
CA PRO A 40 21.06 10.71 18.43
C PRO A 40 20.44 10.45 17.06
N GLU A 41 19.90 11.49 16.42
CA GLU A 41 19.30 11.37 15.10
C GLU A 41 20.31 10.70 14.18
N LEU A 42 20.02 9.46 13.77
CA LEU A 42 20.84 8.77 12.79
C LEU A 42 20.85 9.63 11.52
N PRO A 43 22.01 9.79 10.87
CA PRO A 43 22.04 10.54 9.63
C PRO A 43 21.10 9.87 8.60
N LEU A 44 20.46 10.66 7.75
CA LEU A 44 19.39 10.22 6.83
C LEU A 44 19.78 9.05 5.88
N TRP A 45 21.07 8.74 5.77
CA TRP A 45 21.64 7.68 4.95
C TRP A 45 21.99 6.40 5.72
N GLU A 46 21.96 6.43 7.05
CA GLU A 46 22.06 5.23 7.87
C GLU A 46 20.68 4.59 7.97
N LYS A 47 20.56 3.39 7.44
CA LYS A 47 19.36 2.59 7.64
C LYS A 47 19.18 2.39 9.14
N PRO A 48 17.99 2.65 9.71
CA PRO A 48 17.75 2.31 11.10
C PRO A 48 18.08 0.82 11.30
N PRO A 49 18.59 0.41 12.48
CA PRO A 49 18.80 -0.99 12.77
C PRO A 49 17.48 -1.73 12.53
N LEU A 50 17.43 -2.52 11.46
CA LEU A 50 16.27 -3.33 11.09
C LEU A 50 16.27 -4.54 12.03
N ASP A 51 15.55 -4.44 13.13
CA ASP A 51 15.28 -5.53 14.06
C ASP A 51 13.95 -6.23 13.76
N TYR A 52 13.45 -6.15 12.52
CA TYR A 52 12.30 -6.96 12.11
C TYR A 52 12.70 -8.43 12.09
N ALA A 53 12.55 -9.10 13.23
CA ALA A 53 12.37 -10.54 13.24
C ALA A 53 11.16 -10.82 12.33
N ILE A 54 11.40 -11.38 11.14
CA ILE A 54 10.33 -11.87 10.29
C ILE A 54 9.61 -12.96 11.08
N ARG A 55 8.45 -12.61 11.61
CA ARG A 55 7.65 -13.46 12.49
C ARG A 55 6.87 -14.45 11.63
N HIS A 56 7.41 -15.65 11.50
CA HIS A 56 6.72 -16.77 10.82
C HIS A 56 5.56 -17.34 11.64
N ASP A 57 5.42 -16.95 12.91
CA ASP A 57 4.36 -17.36 13.84
C ASP A 57 3.07 -16.55 13.72
N VAL A 58 3.08 -15.42 12.99
CA VAL A 58 1.92 -14.54 12.84
C VAL A 58 1.03 -15.05 11.71
N LYS A 59 -0.18 -15.51 12.06
CA LYS A 59 -1.26 -15.71 11.09
C LYS A 59 -1.97 -14.39 10.85
N VAL A 60 -1.76 -13.79 9.68
CA VAL A 60 -2.46 -12.58 9.26
C VAL A 60 -3.85 -13.00 8.75
N PRO A 61 -4.95 -12.41 9.24
CA PRO A 61 -6.27 -12.68 8.69
C PRO A 61 -6.34 -12.24 7.22
N GLU A 62 -7.17 -12.91 6.43
CA GLU A 62 -7.43 -12.48 5.06
C GLU A 62 -7.99 -11.05 5.05
N SER A 63 -7.52 -10.23 4.11
CA SER A 63 -8.00 -8.85 3.96
C SER A 63 -9.30 -8.80 3.17
N ASP A 64 -10.12 -7.77 3.41
CA ASP A 64 -11.35 -7.54 2.64
C ASP A 64 -11.08 -7.44 1.13
N ILE A 65 -9.95 -6.87 0.73
CA ILE A 65 -9.56 -6.79 -0.69
C ILE A 65 -9.38 -8.19 -1.26
N ALA A 66 -8.58 -9.03 -0.60
CA ALA A 66 -8.30 -10.40 -1.06
C ALA A 66 -9.59 -11.24 -1.14
N ALA A 67 -10.46 -11.13 -0.13
CA ALA A 67 -11.70 -11.90 -0.05
C ALA A 67 -12.74 -11.52 -1.13
N ASN A 68 -12.62 -10.34 -1.75
CA ASN A 68 -13.59 -9.82 -2.72
C ASN A 68 -13.03 -9.70 -4.15
N LEU A 69 -11.86 -10.27 -4.45
CA LEU A 69 -11.36 -10.33 -5.82
C LEU A 69 -12.17 -11.33 -6.65
N GLU A 70 -12.74 -10.86 -7.75
CA GLU A 70 -13.42 -11.70 -8.74
C GLU A 70 -12.56 -11.86 -9.99
N TRP A 71 -12.44 -13.10 -10.46
CA TRP A 71 -11.78 -13.39 -11.74
C TRP A 71 -12.73 -13.08 -12.89
N ILE A 72 -12.37 -12.07 -13.69
CA ILE A 72 -13.17 -11.64 -14.85
C ILE A 72 -12.71 -12.24 -16.18
N GLY A 73 -11.47 -12.73 -16.28
CA GLY A 73 -10.91 -13.29 -17.50
C GLY A 73 -9.51 -12.80 -17.82
N VAL A 74 -8.98 -13.31 -18.93
CA VAL A 74 -7.66 -12.90 -19.47
C VAL A 74 -7.80 -11.55 -20.16
N ALA A 75 -7.03 -10.55 -19.72
CA ALA A 75 -7.11 -9.19 -20.25
C ALA A 75 -6.51 -9.08 -21.68
N ILE A 76 -5.35 -9.70 -21.90
CA ILE A 76 -4.65 -9.72 -23.19
C ILE A 76 -4.06 -11.12 -23.39
N GLU A 77 -4.23 -11.66 -24.60
CA GLU A 77 -3.59 -12.89 -25.05
C GLU A 77 -3.10 -12.69 -26.48
N GLU A 78 -1.79 -12.92 -26.71
CA GLU A 78 -1.18 -12.93 -28.04
C GLU A 78 -0.35 -14.22 -28.19
N PRO A 79 -0.76 -15.16 -29.06
CA PRO A 79 -0.11 -16.47 -29.15
C PRO A 79 1.39 -16.42 -29.49
N ASP A 80 1.81 -15.38 -30.22
CA ASP A 80 3.19 -15.23 -30.69
C ASP A 80 4.06 -14.42 -29.71
N TYR A 81 3.55 -14.09 -28.51
CA TYR A 81 4.25 -13.24 -27.55
C TYR A 81 4.12 -13.77 -26.12
N THR A 82 5.23 -13.74 -25.38
CA THR A 82 5.18 -13.74 -23.92
C THR A 82 4.86 -12.32 -23.45
N ILE A 83 3.85 -12.19 -22.58
CA ILE A 83 3.41 -10.91 -22.02
C ILE A 83 3.78 -10.84 -20.54
N TRP A 84 4.39 -9.74 -20.12
CA TRP A 84 4.75 -9.50 -18.73
C TRP A 84 4.34 -8.09 -18.29
N GLY A 85 3.74 -8.05 -17.10
CA GLY A 85 3.37 -6.84 -16.42
C GLY A 85 2.05 -6.31 -16.95
N ALA A 86 1.48 -5.38 -16.20
CA ALA A 86 0.25 -4.70 -16.57
C ALA A 86 0.22 -3.36 -15.84
N THR A 87 0.35 -2.27 -16.59
CA THR A 87 0.17 -0.92 -16.06
C THR A 87 -1.04 -0.28 -16.75
N PRO A 88 -2.23 -0.33 -16.13
CA PRO A 88 -3.41 0.35 -16.64
C PRO A 88 -3.39 1.84 -16.25
N ILE A 89 -3.77 2.71 -17.19
CA ILE A 89 -3.96 4.15 -17.00
C ILE A 89 -5.33 4.52 -17.58
N GLN A 90 -6.19 5.17 -16.81
CA GLN A 90 -7.47 5.67 -17.30
C GLN A 90 -7.32 7.11 -17.80
N ASP A 91 -7.91 7.40 -18.97
CA ASP A 91 -7.97 8.76 -19.50
C ASP A 91 -9.19 9.54 -18.94
N GLU A 92 -9.28 10.84 -19.23
CA GLU A 92 -10.39 11.69 -18.79
C GLU A 92 -11.75 11.28 -19.38
N LYS A 93 -11.77 10.43 -20.41
CA LYS A 93 -12.97 9.91 -21.06
C LYS A 93 -13.38 8.53 -20.51
N GLY A 94 -12.60 7.97 -19.57
CA GLY A 94 -12.84 6.66 -18.97
C GLY A 94 -12.26 5.49 -19.74
N HIS A 95 -11.57 5.72 -20.88
CA HIS A 95 -10.91 4.62 -21.57
C HIS A 95 -9.70 4.14 -20.76
N THR A 96 -9.43 2.83 -20.83
CA THR A 96 -8.29 2.23 -20.13
C THR A 96 -7.18 1.92 -21.13
N HIS A 97 -6.05 2.60 -20.95
CA HIS A 97 -4.78 2.37 -21.64
C HIS A 97 -3.97 1.35 -20.85
N LEU A 98 -3.74 0.17 -21.41
CA LEU A 98 -2.94 -0.87 -20.79
C LEU A 98 -1.58 -0.97 -21.47
N PHE A 99 -0.52 -0.83 -20.68
CA PHE A 99 0.87 -0.99 -21.12
C PHE A 99 1.46 -2.26 -20.54
N VAL A 100 2.11 -3.05 -21.39
CA VAL A 100 2.76 -4.31 -21.02
C VAL A 100 4.11 -4.43 -21.71
N ALA A 101 5.05 -5.14 -21.10
CA ALA A 101 6.23 -5.62 -21.79
C ALA A 101 5.88 -6.92 -22.52
N ARG A 102 6.28 -7.08 -23.77
CA ARG A 102 6.11 -8.33 -24.50
C ARG A 102 7.32 -8.66 -25.37
N TRP A 103 7.62 -9.94 -25.58
CA TRP A 103 8.66 -10.41 -26.48
C TRP A 103 8.23 -11.70 -27.20
N PRO A 104 8.73 -11.95 -28.41
CA PRO A 104 8.26 -13.06 -29.24
C PRO A 104 8.90 -14.42 -28.90
N GLU A 105 10.03 -14.45 -28.20
CA GLU A 105 10.70 -15.71 -27.88
C GLU A 105 10.00 -16.51 -26.77
N ASP A 106 10.03 -17.84 -26.89
CA ASP A 106 9.45 -18.77 -25.91
C ASP A 106 10.20 -18.79 -24.57
N ASN A 107 11.47 -18.36 -24.56
CA ASN A 107 12.29 -18.32 -23.34
C ASN A 107 12.17 -16.98 -22.63
N VAL A 108 12.21 -16.98 -21.29
CA VAL A 108 12.24 -15.73 -20.50
C VAL A 108 13.62 -15.10 -20.55
N ASP A 109 14.67 -15.77 -20.08
CA ASP A 109 16.05 -15.28 -20.10
C ASP A 109 16.79 -15.81 -21.35
N PRO A 110 17.44 -14.96 -22.17
CA PRO A 110 17.62 -13.50 -22.04
C PRO A 110 16.59 -12.65 -22.77
N ALA A 111 15.50 -13.21 -23.28
CA ALA A 111 14.55 -12.49 -24.12
C ALA A 111 13.95 -11.26 -23.43
N TRP A 112 13.55 -11.37 -22.16
CA TRP A 112 12.93 -10.25 -21.42
C TRP A 112 13.82 -9.00 -21.35
N ARG A 113 15.15 -9.17 -21.34
CA ARG A 113 16.14 -8.08 -21.29
C ARG A 113 16.76 -7.75 -22.65
N LYS A 114 16.47 -8.53 -23.69
CA LYS A 114 17.06 -8.37 -25.03
C LYS A 114 16.03 -7.90 -26.06
N SER A 115 14.85 -8.50 -26.03
CA SER A 115 13.87 -8.47 -27.11
C SER A 115 12.51 -7.88 -26.71
N SER A 116 12.31 -7.48 -25.44
CA SER A 116 11.04 -6.87 -25.05
C SER A 116 10.80 -5.53 -25.72
N GLU A 117 9.51 -5.28 -25.95
CA GLU A 117 8.95 -4.02 -26.38
C GLU A 117 7.78 -3.63 -25.45
N ILE A 118 7.52 -2.34 -25.33
CA ILE A 118 6.37 -1.83 -24.57
C ILE A 118 5.19 -1.70 -25.53
N ALA A 119 4.22 -2.57 -25.38
CA ALA A 119 3.00 -2.58 -26.17
C ALA A 119 1.86 -1.84 -25.46
N HIS A 120 1.09 -1.07 -26.22
CA HIS A 120 -0.07 -0.32 -25.75
C HIS A 120 -1.36 -0.90 -26.32
N TYR A 121 -2.31 -1.14 -25.43
CA TYR A 121 -3.65 -1.61 -25.72
C TYR A 121 -4.66 -0.61 -25.17
N LEU A 122 -5.81 -0.50 -25.83
CA LEU A 122 -6.91 0.35 -25.39
C LEU A 122 -8.19 -0.47 -25.24
N ALA A 123 -8.91 -0.21 -24.17
CA ALA A 123 -10.28 -0.67 -23.98
C ALA A 123 -11.17 0.51 -23.60
N ASP A 124 -12.46 0.40 -23.92
CA ASP A 124 -13.44 1.41 -23.51
C ASP A 124 -13.76 1.31 -22.01
N ASN A 125 -13.54 0.14 -21.39
CA ASN A 125 -13.76 -0.15 -19.98
C ASN A 125 -12.55 -0.91 -19.39
N PRO A 126 -12.30 -0.84 -18.07
CA PRO A 126 -11.15 -1.51 -17.44
C PRO A 126 -11.18 -3.04 -17.53
N GLU A 127 -12.35 -3.64 -17.72
CA GLU A 127 -12.52 -5.08 -17.91
C GLU A 127 -12.16 -5.55 -19.34
N GLY A 128 -11.90 -4.62 -20.26
CA GLY A 128 -11.64 -4.92 -21.65
C GLY A 128 -12.92 -4.90 -22.53
N PRO A 129 -12.86 -5.47 -23.76
CA PRO A 129 -11.69 -6.13 -24.35
C PRO A 129 -10.60 -5.14 -24.73
N PHE A 130 -9.36 -5.46 -24.39
CA PHE A 130 -8.18 -4.68 -24.77
C PHE A 130 -7.81 -4.95 -26.22
N ARG A 131 -7.66 -3.89 -27.01
CA ARG A 131 -7.25 -3.97 -28.41
C ARG A 131 -5.87 -3.37 -28.58
N PHE A 132 -4.96 -4.12 -29.19
CA PHE A 132 -3.63 -3.63 -29.53
C PHE A 132 -3.73 -2.34 -30.35
N LYS A 133 -2.95 -1.33 -29.96
CA LYS A 133 -2.88 -0.04 -30.66
C LYS A 133 -1.56 0.13 -31.36
N LYS A 134 -0.45 0.00 -30.62
CA LYS A 134 0.91 0.14 -31.15
C LYS A 134 1.94 -0.27 -30.11
N VAL A 135 3.16 -0.51 -30.60
CA VAL A 135 4.37 -0.49 -29.78
C VAL A 135 4.75 0.97 -29.49
N ILE A 136 5.06 1.28 -28.24
CA ILE A 136 5.42 2.63 -27.77
C ILE A 136 6.93 2.78 -27.67
N LEU A 137 7.61 1.74 -27.21
CA LEU A 137 9.05 1.75 -27.00
C LEU A 137 9.62 0.38 -27.35
N GLN A 138 10.74 0.39 -28.06
CA GLN A 138 11.51 -0.78 -28.44
C GLN A 138 12.99 -0.39 -28.41
N GLY A 139 13.87 -1.33 -28.09
CA GLY A 139 15.31 -1.09 -28.15
C GLY A 139 15.76 -0.77 -29.58
N THR A 140 16.80 0.05 -29.73
CA THR A 140 17.30 0.45 -31.05
C THR A 140 17.95 -0.69 -31.83
N GLY A 141 18.36 -1.75 -31.13
CA GLY A 141 19.12 -2.87 -31.68
C GLY A 141 20.57 -2.53 -32.07
N ARG A 142 21.03 -1.29 -31.82
CA ARG A 142 22.37 -0.82 -32.18
C ARG A 142 23.35 -1.09 -31.05
N GLU A 143 24.21 -2.08 -31.25
CA GLU A 143 25.18 -2.50 -30.24
C GLU A 143 26.05 -1.33 -29.75
N GLY A 144 26.23 -1.24 -28.43
CA GLY A 144 26.99 -0.18 -27.78
C GLY A 144 26.19 1.08 -27.44
N GLU A 145 24.94 1.20 -27.90
CA GLU A 145 24.03 2.25 -27.43
C GLU A 145 23.41 1.92 -26.08
N TRP A 146 23.10 2.95 -25.30
CA TRP A 146 22.51 2.80 -23.96
C TRP A 146 21.08 2.23 -24.01
N ASP A 147 20.37 2.44 -25.12
CA ASP A 147 19.00 1.99 -25.40
C ASP A 147 18.94 0.89 -26.48
N ALA A 148 20.05 0.16 -26.66
CA ALA A 148 20.14 -0.91 -27.66
C ALA A 148 19.13 -2.05 -27.44
N TYR A 149 18.80 -2.34 -26.17
CA TYR A 149 18.04 -3.53 -25.76
C TYR A 149 16.72 -3.18 -25.06
N ALA A 150 16.05 -4.23 -24.60
CA ALA A 150 14.66 -4.24 -24.20
C ALA A 150 14.29 -3.22 -23.09
N PRO A 151 13.38 -2.27 -23.36
CA PRO A 151 12.58 -1.65 -22.31
C PRO A 151 11.62 -2.68 -21.69
N HIS A 152 11.40 -2.59 -20.38
CA HIS A 152 10.47 -3.46 -19.64
C HIS A 152 9.86 -2.72 -18.45
#